data_AF-A0AA37BRU5-F1
#
_entry.id   AF-A0AA37BRU5-F1
#
_cell.length_a   1.000
_cell.length_b   1.000
_cell.length_c   1.000
_cell.angle_alpha   90.00
_cell.angle_beta   90.00
_cell.angle_gamma   90.00
#
_symmetry.space_group_name_H-M   'P 1'
#
loop_
_entity.id
_entity.type
_entity.pdbx_description
1 polymer ?
#
loop_
_entity_poly.entity_id
_entity_poly.type
_entity_poly.pdbx_seq_one_letter_code
_entity_poly.pdbx_strand_id
1 'polypeptide(L)'
;MREPRILKVLEKYRAKNLRVPIIVEGRNDVNMLRRLDFRGEIITMNSGNSLVAFTEEVAKEFREVIILTDFDRRGRQMRVEFERLFVSLGVHADTYLWEFLYRSGGIRSVEELGYAQEKAKQRLLQQ
;
A
#
# COMPACT_ATOMS: atom_id res chain seq x y z
N MET A 1 9.49 19.08 18.53
CA MET A 1 10.13 17.84 18.06
C MET A 1 9.67 17.51 16.63
N ARG A 2 10.51 16.88 15.82
CA ARG A 2 10.16 16.47 14.45
C ARG A 2 9.66 15.03 14.47
N GLU A 3 8.36 14.83 14.27
CA GLU A 3 7.77 13.49 14.22
C GLU A 3 8.47 12.60 13.17
N PRO A 4 8.70 11.30 13.46
CA PRO A 4 9.32 10.36 12.53
C PRO A 4 8.66 10.37 11.16
N ARG A 5 9.47 10.44 10.10
CA ARG A 5 9.00 10.53 8.71
C ARG A 5 8.00 9.41 8.34
N ILE A 6 8.19 8.21 8.87
CA ILE A 6 7.28 7.07 8.65
C ILE A 6 5.88 7.30 9.21
N LEU A 7 5.74 7.88 10.41
CA LEU A 7 4.44 8.12 11.03
C LEU A 7 3.63 9.12 10.20
N LYS A 8 4.28 10.20 9.74
CA LYS A 8 3.69 11.20 8.84
C LYS A 8 3.20 10.60 7.52
N VAL A 9 4.02 9.74 6.90
CA VAL A 9 3.63 9.09 5.64
C VAL A 9 2.46 8.14 5.89
N LEU A 10 2.48 7.34 6.95
CA LEU A 10 1.36 6.46 7.28
C LEU A 10 0.07 7.22 7.58
N GLU A 11 0.15 8.34 8.30
CA GLU A 11 -1.02 9.20 8.54
C GLU A 11 -1.59 9.77 7.24
N LYS A 12 -0.72 10.33 6.37
CA LYS A 12 -1.12 10.80 5.04
C LYS A 12 -1.87 9.73 4.26
N TYR A 13 -1.35 8.50 4.25
CA TYR A 13 -1.94 7.40 3.49
C TYR A 13 -3.17 6.78 4.15
N ARG A 14 -3.29 6.81 5.49
CA ARG A 14 -4.54 6.48 6.17
C ARG A 14 -5.67 7.42 5.75
N ALA A 15 -5.42 8.73 5.76
CA ALA A 15 -6.38 9.73 5.33
C ALA A 15 -6.76 9.57 3.84
N LYS A 16 -5.77 9.32 2.97
CA LYS A 16 -6.01 9.04 1.54
C LYS A 16 -6.84 7.77 1.34
N ASN A 17 -6.55 6.72 2.09
CA ASN A 17 -7.22 5.42 1.94
C ASN A 17 -8.73 5.49 2.18
N LEU A 18 -9.22 6.45 2.97
CA LEU A 18 -10.67 6.64 3.20
C LEU A 18 -11.49 6.85 1.91
N ARG A 19 -10.83 7.22 0.81
CA ARG A 19 -11.46 7.51 -0.50
C ARG A 19 -10.74 6.88 -1.69
N VAL A 20 -9.56 6.30 -1.47
CA VAL A 20 -8.74 5.66 -2.50
C VAL A 20 -8.43 4.23 -2.05
N PRO A 21 -8.84 3.20 -2.81
CA PRO A 21 -8.59 1.82 -2.41
C PRO A 21 -7.09 1.50 -2.43
N ILE A 22 -6.66 0.65 -1.51
CA ILE A 22 -5.32 0.05 -1.54
C ILE A 22 -5.44 -1.34 -2.16
N ILE A 23 -4.62 -1.63 -3.16
CA ILE A 23 -4.50 -2.95 -3.77
C ILE A 23 -3.35 -3.70 -3.11
N VAL A 24 -3.63 -4.92 -2.64
CA VAL A 24 -2.67 -5.82 -1.99
C VAL A 24 -2.75 -7.23 -2.60
N GLU A 25 -1.72 -8.05 -2.41
CA GLU A 25 -1.67 -9.42 -2.94
C GLU A 25 -2.41 -10.43 -2.05
N GLY A 26 -2.39 -10.25 -0.73
CA GLY A 26 -2.90 -11.26 0.21
C GLY A 26 -3.81 -10.73 1.32
N ARG A 27 -4.58 -11.65 1.92
CA ARG A 27 -5.42 -11.37 3.11
C ARG A 27 -4.60 -10.96 4.34
N ASN A 28 -3.36 -11.43 4.45
CA ASN A 28 -2.47 -11.05 5.55
C ASN A 28 -2.13 -9.55 5.50
N ASP A 29 -1.94 -8.99 4.31
CA ASP A 29 -1.70 -7.56 4.11
C ASP A 29 -2.91 -6.74 4.56
N VAL A 30 -4.12 -7.19 4.21
CA VAL A 30 -5.37 -6.57 4.68
C VAL A 30 -5.39 -6.52 6.20
N ASN A 31 -5.18 -7.67 6.85
CA ASN A 31 -5.21 -7.76 8.32
C ASN A 31 -4.19 -6.83 8.98
N MET A 32 -2.99 -6.73 8.40
CA MET A 32 -1.96 -5.83 8.91
C MET A 32 -2.33 -4.36 8.68
N LEU A 33 -2.74 -3.97 7.48
CA LEU A 33 -3.19 -2.60 7.20
C LEU A 33 -4.35 -2.17 8.13
N ARG A 34 -5.29 -3.09 8.43
CA ARG A 34 -6.35 -2.84 9.42
C ARG A 34 -5.79 -2.58 10.82
N ARG A 35 -4.79 -3.35 11.27
CA ARG A 35 -4.08 -3.10 12.55
C ARG A 35 -3.34 -1.76 12.55
N LEU A 36 -2.89 -1.28 11.39
CA LEU A 36 -2.25 0.03 11.22
C LEU A 36 -3.24 1.17 11.03
N ASP A 37 -4.54 0.92 11.23
CA ASP A 37 -5.65 1.87 11.18
C ASP A 37 -5.97 2.43 9.78
N PHE A 38 -5.67 1.65 8.73
CA PHE A 38 -6.22 1.89 7.39
C PHE A 38 -7.66 1.40 7.37
N ARG A 39 -8.62 2.33 7.29
CA ARG A 39 -10.07 2.03 7.43
C ARG A 39 -10.85 2.07 6.12
N GLY A 40 -10.25 2.57 5.05
CA GLY A 40 -10.90 2.64 3.75
C GLY A 40 -10.88 1.30 3.02
N GLU A 41 -11.14 1.34 1.72
CA GLU A 41 -11.22 0.13 0.91
C GLU A 41 -9.84 -0.50 0.71
N ILE A 42 -9.79 -1.83 0.82
CA ILE A 42 -8.59 -2.61 0.58
C ILE A 42 -9.00 -3.79 -0.30
N ILE A 43 -8.47 -3.84 -1.51
CA ILE A 43 -8.82 -4.80 -2.54
C ILE A 43 -7.69 -5.82 -2.64
N THR A 44 -8.02 -7.10 -2.42
CA THR A 44 -7.06 -8.20 -2.61
C THR A 44 -7.08 -8.67 -4.04
N MET A 45 -5.91 -8.76 -4.67
CA MET A 45 -5.79 -9.43 -5.97
C MET A 45 -5.99 -10.93 -5.79
N ASN A 46 -7.13 -11.45 -6.26
CA ASN A 46 -7.40 -12.88 -6.21
C ASN A 46 -6.55 -13.62 -7.25
N SER A 47 -5.93 -14.73 -6.85
CA SER A 47 -5.06 -15.57 -7.68
C SER A 47 -5.74 -16.26 -8.87
N GLY A 48 -7.07 -16.24 -8.95
CA GLY A 48 -7.84 -16.84 -10.04
C GLY A 48 -8.08 -15.93 -11.26
N ASN A 49 -7.89 -14.61 -11.12
CA ASN A 49 -8.11 -13.66 -12.21
C ASN A 49 -6.78 -13.24 -12.85
N SER A 50 -6.80 -12.98 -14.16
CA SER A 50 -5.66 -12.32 -14.80
C SER A 50 -5.53 -10.90 -14.28
N LEU A 51 -4.29 -10.38 -14.28
CA LEU A 51 -4.01 -9.00 -13.85
C LEU A 51 -4.85 -7.99 -14.65
N VAL A 52 -5.00 -8.24 -15.96
CA VAL A 52 -5.80 -7.40 -16.88
C VAL A 52 -7.26 -7.34 -16.43
N ALA A 53 -7.92 -8.49 -16.28
CA ALA A 53 -9.33 -8.54 -15.89
C ALA A 53 -9.56 -7.89 -14.52
N PHE A 54 -8.63 -8.10 -13.58
CA PHE A 54 -8.67 -7.43 -12.28
C PHE A 54 -8.58 -5.90 -12.42
N THR A 55 -7.62 -5.39 -13.19
CA THR A 55 -7.48 -3.93 -13.37
C THR A 55 -8.67 -3.30 -14.09
N GLU A 56 -9.25 -3.99 -15.07
CA GLU A 56 -10.46 -3.53 -15.76
C GLU A 56 -11.66 -3.44 -14.81
N GLU A 57 -11.83 -4.41 -13.92
CA GLU A 57 -12.91 -4.38 -12.93
C GLU A 57 -12.75 -3.21 -11.97
N VAL A 58 -11.55 -3.06 -11.39
CA VAL A 58 -11.26 -1.95 -10.47
C VAL A 58 -11.43 -0.58 -11.17
N ALA A 59 -11.05 -0.47 -12.45
CA ALA A 59 -11.17 0.78 -13.20
C ALA A 59 -12.62 1.20 -13.50
N LYS A 60 -13.62 0.31 -13.35
CA LYS A 60 -15.04 0.67 -13.47
C LYS A 60 -15.50 1.56 -12.31
N GLU A 61 -14.94 1.35 -11.14
CA GLU A 61 -15.39 1.99 -9.90
C GLU A 61 -14.46 3.11 -9.42
N PHE A 62 -13.15 2.98 -9.68
CA PHE A 62 -12.15 3.87 -9.12
C PHE A 62 -11.36 4.63 -10.19
N ARG A 63 -11.11 5.92 -9.94
CA ARG A 63 -10.24 6.78 -10.77
C ARG A 63 -8.82 6.89 -10.24
N GLU A 64 -8.58 6.41 -9.03
CA GLU A 64 -7.28 6.37 -8.39
C GLU A 64 -7.18 5.12 -7.52
N VAL A 65 -5.99 4.51 -7.47
CA VAL A 65 -5.68 3.36 -6.61
C VAL A 65 -4.31 3.55 -5.97
N ILE A 66 -4.11 3.00 -4.76
CA ILE A 66 -2.79 2.90 -4.12
C ILE A 66 -2.29 1.47 -4.31
N ILE A 67 -1.10 1.31 -4.89
CA ILE A 67 -0.51 -0.02 -5.10
C ILE A 67 0.41 -0.35 -3.93
N LEU A 68 0.17 -1.46 -3.24
CA LEU A 68 1.00 -1.93 -2.14
C LEU A 68 1.25 -3.45 -2.23
N THR A 69 2.01 -3.85 -3.24
CA THR A 69 2.48 -5.22 -3.47
C THR A 69 3.66 -5.59 -2.56
N ASP A 70 4.05 -6.87 -2.55
CA ASP A 70 5.18 -7.35 -1.76
C ASP A 70 6.51 -6.67 -2.17
N PHE A 71 7.42 -6.51 -1.22
CA PHE A 71 8.72 -5.85 -1.45
C PHE A 71 9.79 -6.80 -2.04
N ASP A 72 9.37 -7.89 -2.68
CA ASP A 72 10.26 -8.85 -3.32
C ASP A 72 10.46 -8.55 -4.83
N ARG A 73 11.09 -9.48 -5.56
CA ARG A 73 11.27 -9.29 -7.02
C ARG A 73 9.94 -9.36 -7.78
N ARG A 74 9.02 -10.22 -7.36
CA ARG A 74 7.74 -10.44 -8.02
C ARG A 74 6.79 -9.28 -7.77
N GLY A 75 6.65 -8.83 -6.52
CA GLY A 75 5.82 -7.68 -6.17
C GLY A 75 6.32 -6.38 -6.83
N ARG A 76 7.64 -6.22 -7.04
CA ARG A 76 8.19 -5.13 -7.88
C ARG A 76 7.74 -5.16 -9.33
N GLN A 77 7.78 -6.34 -9.95
CA GLN A 77 7.31 -6.52 -11.33
C GLN A 77 5.81 -6.25 -11.42
N MET A 78 5.05 -6.78 -10.47
CA MET A 78 3.60 -6.59 -10.38
C MET A 78 3.22 -5.11 -10.18
N ARG A 79 3.96 -4.36 -9.35
CA ARG A 79 3.76 -2.91 -9.18
C ARG A 79 3.88 -2.17 -10.52
N VAL A 80 4.95 -2.45 -11.27
CA VAL A 80 5.19 -1.83 -12.60
C VAL A 80 4.06 -2.21 -13.57
N GLU A 81 3.63 -3.46 -13.54
CA GLU A 81 2.59 -3.93 -14.44
C GLU A 81 1.22 -3.33 -14.11
N PHE A 82 0.85 -3.26 -12.83
CA PHE A 82 -0.34 -2.55 -12.36
C PHE A 82 -0.32 -1.09 -12.77
N GLU A 83 0.78 -0.39 -12.51
CA GLU A 83 0.94 1.02 -12.88
C GLU A 83 0.68 1.22 -14.38
N ARG A 84 1.28 0.38 -15.23
CA ARG A 84 1.06 0.42 -16.68
C ARG A 84 -0.40 0.17 -17.05
N LEU A 85 -1.03 -0.86 -16.49
CA LEU A 85 -2.41 -1.25 -16.83
C LEU A 85 -3.41 -0.20 -16.37
N PHE A 86 -3.33 0.28 -15.13
CA PHE A 86 -4.22 1.32 -14.63
C PHE A 86 -4.08 2.63 -15.40
N VAL A 87 -2.86 3.06 -15.72
CA VAL A 87 -2.64 4.26 -16.54
C VAL A 87 -3.26 4.09 -17.93
N SER A 88 -3.15 2.91 -18.55
CA SER A 88 -3.79 2.63 -19.85
C SER A 88 -5.32 2.68 -19.80
N LEU A 89 -5.91 2.47 -18.62
CA LEU A 89 -7.35 2.54 -18.36
C LEU A 89 -7.80 3.94 -17.85
N GLY A 90 -6.90 4.92 -17.78
CA GLY A 90 -7.19 6.26 -17.30
C GLY A 90 -7.35 6.36 -15.77
N VAL A 91 -6.79 5.40 -15.03
CA VAL A 91 -6.78 5.36 -13.56
C VAL A 91 -5.41 5.80 -13.06
N HIS A 92 -5.37 6.71 -12.09
CA HIS A 92 -4.13 7.11 -11.44
C HIS A 92 -3.62 6.01 -10.49
N ALA A 93 -2.39 5.56 -10.68
CA ALA A 93 -1.74 4.57 -9.84
C ALA A 93 -0.73 5.22 -8.89
N ASP A 94 -1.09 5.39 -7.61
CA ASP A 94 -0.18 5.91 -6.58
C ASP A 94 0.74 4.80 -6.06
N THR A 95 2.04 4.93 -6.36
CA THR A 95 3.11 4.02 -5.93
C THR A 95 4.00 4.60 -4.85
N TYR A 96 3.76 5.84 -4.39
CA TYR A 96 4.69 6.54 -3.50
C TYR A 96 4.79 5.89 -2.12
N LEU A 97 3.69 5.36 -1.56
CA LEU A 97 3.76 4.62 -0.29
C LEU A 97 4.68 3.40 -0.42
N TRP A 98 4.51 2.64 -1.50
CA TRP A 98 5.35 1.48 -1.80
C TRP A 98 6.83 1.89 -1.91
N GLU A 99 7.14 2.93 -2.68
CA GLU A 99 8.52 3.42 -2.86
C GLU A 99 9.15 3.91 -1.57
N PHE A 100 8.38 4.62 -0.74
CA PHE A 100 8.83 5.12 0.55
C PHE A 100 9.22 3.97 1.48
N LEU A 101 8.37 2.94 1.56
CA LEU A 101 8.61 1.77 2.40
C LEU A 101 9.79 0.95 1.89
N TYR A 102 9.85 0.69 0.58
CA TYR A 102 10.95 -0.02 -0.06
C TYR A 102 12.31 0.65 0.19
N ARG A 103 12.38 1.97 0.06
CA ARG A 103 13.61 2.76 0.29
C ARG A 103 13.99 2.89 1.77
N SER A 104 13.08 2.59 2.69
CA SER A 104 13.37 2.63 4.13
C SER A 104 14.32 1.52 4.58
N GLY A 105 14.61 0.53 3.73
CA GLY A 105 15.68 -0.47 3.89
C GLY A 105 15.44 -1.55 4.95
N GLY A 106 14.49 -1.34 5.87
CA GLY A 106 14.15 -2.26 6.96
C GLY A 106 12.69 -2.73 6.98
N ILE A 107 11.94 -2.53 5.89
CA ILE A 107 10.55 -2.98 5.77
C ILE A 107 10.46 -3.81 4.48
N ARG A 108 10.36 -5.12 4.64
CA ARG A 108 10.37 -6.14 3.57
C ARG A 108 9.03 -6.84 3.41
N SER A 109 8.10 -6.60 4.32
CA SER A 109 6.71 -7.02 4.24
C SER A 109 5.80 -5.98 4.88
N VAL A 110 4.49 -6.09 4.63
CA VAL A 110 3.51 -5.31 5.36
C VAL A 110 3.57 -5.64 6.86
N GLU A 111 3.99 -6.85 7.25
CA GLU A 111 4.15 -7.22 8.67
C GLU A 111 5.26 -6.41 9.37
N GLU A 112 6.40 -6.26 8.72
CA GLU A 112 7.52 -5.47 9.24
C GLU A 112 7.14 -3.98 9.39
N LEU A 113 6.15 -3.50 8.62
CA LEU A 113 5.62 -2.14 8.76
C LEU A 113 5.00 -1.90 10.14
N GLY A 114 4.28 -2.89 10.68
CA GLY A 114 3.68 -2.78 12.00
C GLY A 114 4.72 -2.64 13.10
N TYR A 115 5.80 -3.42 13.01
CA TYR A 115 6.94 -3.29 13.92
C TYR A 115 7.63 -1.92 13.78
N ALA A 116 7.82 -1.44 12.55
CA ALA A 116 8.43 -0.14 12.29
C ALA A 116 7.60 1.03 12.85
N GLN A 117 6.27 0.97 12.74
CA GLN A 117 5.36 1.96 13.33
C GLN A 117 5.45 1.96 14.86
N GLU A 118 5.40 0.79 15.49
CA GLU A 118 5.44 0.68 16.95
C GLU A 118 6.76 1.20 17.51
N LYS A 119 7.87 0.81 16.90
CA LYS A 119 9.21 1.31 17.25
C LYS A 119 9.33 2.83 17.09
N ALA A 120 8.71 3.41 16.06
CA ALA A 120 8.70 4.86 15.87
C ALA A 120 7.87 5.59 16.94
N LYS A 121 6.74 5.03 17.36
CA LYS A 121 5.91 5.57 18.45
C LYS A 121 6.65 5.52 19.80
N GLN A 122 7.26 4.39 20.14
CA GLN A 122 8.01 4.24 21.39
C GLN A 122 9.16 5.26 21.49
N ARG A 123 9.89 5.48 20.40
CA ARG A 123 10.94 6.52 20.35
C ARG A 123 10.38 7.92 20.58
N LEU A 124 9.18 8.23 20.10
CA LEU A 124 8.55 9.54 20.30
C LEU A 124 8.09 9.75 21.75
N LEU A 125 7.67 8.69 22.44
CA LEU A 125 7.23 8.74 23.84
C LEU A 125 8.39 8.81 24.85
N GLN A 126 9.60 8.40 24.44
CA GLN A 126 10.81 8.38 25.28
C GLN A 126 11.68 9.65 25.13
N GLN A 127 11.21 10.65 24.36
CA GLN A 127 11.90 11.92 24.08
C GLN A 127 11.04 13.11 24.55
#